data_AF-A0A2G1WQF0-F1
#
_entry.id   AF-A0A2G1WQF0-F1
#
_cell.length_a   1.000
_cell.length_b   1.000
_cell.length_c   1.000
_cell.angle_alpha   90.00
_cell.angle_beta   90.00
_cell.angle_gamma   90.00
#
_symmetry.space_group_name_H-M   'P 1'
#
loop_
_entity.id
_entity.type
_entity.pdbx_description
1 polymer ?
#
loop_
_entity_poly.entity_id
_entity_poly.type
_entity_poly.pdbx_seq_one_letter_code
_entity_poly.pdbx_strand_id
1 'polypeptide(L)'
;MMPITDFLSCTRVFDEFESLSSAQRHHAKTYATGLVAASNKTVAGISREVLPAGDKRALNKFLTEYDWDEQQFNHERLEELQKHGETRWSKDGY
;
A
#
# COMPACT_ATOMS: atom_id res chain seq x y z
N MET A 1 0.11 22.28 1.70
CA MET A 1 0.88 21.32 0.88
C MET A 1 0.12 21.10 -0.41
N MET A 2 0.81 20.98 -1.55
CA MET A 2 0.14 20.57 -2.79
C MET A 2 -0.31 19.11 -2.67
N PRO A 3 -1.46 18.74 -3.23
CA PRO A 3 -1.93 17.36 -3.17
C PRO A 3 -1.02 16.43 -3.96
N ILE A 4 -0.87 15.19 -3.49
CA ILE A 4 -0.21 14.10 -4.21
C ILE A 4 -1.21 13.58 -5.24
N THR A 5 -0.98 13.90 -6.51
CA THR A 5 -1.93 13.64 -7.61
C THR A 5 -1.72 12.29 -8.29
N ASP A 6 -0.68 11.55 -7.92
CA ASP A 6 -0.32 10.26 -8.48
C ASP A 6 0.25 9.33 -7.41
N PHE A 7 0.11 8.02 -7.62
CA PHE A 7 0.77 7.04 -6.77
C PHE A 7 2.28 7.02 -6.98
N LEU A 8 3.03 6.76 -5.90
CA LEU A 8 4.48 6.56 -6.03
C LEU A 8 4.77 5.33 -6.87
N SER A 9 5.82 5.40 -7.70
CA SER A 9 6.22 4.30 -8.58
C SER A 9 6.51 3.00 -7.84
N CYS A 10 6.99 3.05 -6.59
CA CYS A 10 7.23 1.89 -5.74
C CYS A 10 5.96 1.12 -5.36
N THR A 11 4.77 1.70 -5.52
CA THR A 11 3.49 1.04 -5.23
C THR A 11 2.92 0.25 -6.41
N ARG A 12 3.58 0.29 -7.59
CA ARG A 12 3.15 -0.47 -8.78
C ARG A 12 3.10 -1.97 -8.53
N VAL A 13 3.92 -2.47 -7.61
CA VAL A 13 3.97 -3.90 -7.30
C VAL A 13 2.63 -4.46 -6.80
N PHE A 14 1.79 -3.63 -6.17
CA PHE A 14 0.46 -4.06 -5.74
C PHE A 14 -0.48 -4.39 -6.92
N ASP A 15 -0.16 -4.00 -8.16
CA ASP A 15 -0.92 -4.42 -9.33
C ASP A 15 -0.78 -5.91 -9.64
N GLU A 16 0.28 -6.55 -9.16
CA GLU A 16 0.59 -7.97 -9.37
C GLU A 16 0.06 -8.87 -8.24
N PHE A 17 -0.51 -8.27 -7.18
CA PHE A 17 -0.94 -8.98 -5.99
C PHE A 17 -2.37 -9.51 -6.16
N GLU A 18 -2.49 -10.82 -6.32
CA GLU A 18 -3.77 -11.50 -6.51
C GLU A 18 -4.59 -11.57 -5.21
N SER A 19 -3.96 -11.39 -4.05
CA SER A 19 -4.62 -11.25 -2.74
C SER A 19 -5.60 -10.06 -2.65
N LEU A 20 -5.49 -9.06 -3.53
CA LEU A 20 -6.31 -7.86 -3.51
C LEU A 20 -7.13 -7.70 -4.79
N SER A 21 -8.41 -7.36 -4.63
CA SER A 21 -9.23 -6.85 -5.73
C SER A 21 -8.73 -5.49 -6.24
N SER A 22 -9.14 -5.10 -7.45
CA SER A 22 -8.77 -3.80 -8.04
C SER A 22 -9.04 -2.59 -7.12
N ALA A 23 -10.18 -2.58 -6.41
CA ALA A 23 -10.50 -1.52 -5.45
C ALA A 23 -9.56 -1.54 -4.22
N GLN A 24 -9.25 -2.73 -3.71
CA GLN A 24 -8.31 -2.90 -2.60
C GLN A 24 -6.87 -2.52 -3.01
N ARG A 25 -6.44 -2.84 -4.23
CA ARG A 25 -5.14 -2.40 -4.78
C ARG A 25 -5.04 -0.88 -4.80
N HIS A 26 -6.11 -0.18 -5.19
CA HIS A 26 -6.15 1.29 -5.12
C HIS A 26 -5.97 1.80 -3.69
N HIS A 27 -6.67 1.24 -2.70
CA HIS A 27 -6.53 1.64 -1.30
C HIS A 27 -5.14 1.31 -0.72
N ALA A 28 -4.57 0.16 -1.06
CA ALA A 28 -3.21 -0.21 -0.68
C ALA A 28 -2.18 0.79 -1.22
N LYS A 29 -2.30 1.17 -2.49
CA LYS A 29 -1.46 2.22 -3.12
C LYS A 29 -1.64 3.59 -2.47
N THR A 30 -2.87 3.99 -2.17
CA THR A 30 -3.17 5.24 -1.45
C THR A 30 -2.50 5.26 -0.08
N TYR A 31 -2.64 4.18 0.69
CA TYR A 31 -2.07 4.08 2.02
C TYR A 31 -0.54 4.09 1.99
N ALA A 32 0.09 3.25 1.17
CA ALA A 32 1.54 3.19 1.04
C ALA A 32 2.14 4.51 0.54
N THR A 33 1.51 5.15 -0.43
CA THR A 33 1.90 6.49 -0.91
C THR A 33 1.82 7.51 0.22
N GLY A 34 0.75 7.48 1.02
CA GLY A 34 0.57 8.38 2.16
C GLY A 34 1.63 8.17 3.26
N LEU A 35 1.92 6.92 3.59
CA LEU A 35 2.97 6.57 4.56
C LEU A 35 4.32 7.15 4.18
N VAL A 36 4.66 7.19 2.89
CA VAL A 36 5.92 7.77 2.41
C VAL A 36 5.81 9.29 2.30
N ALA A 37 4.85 9.82 1.54
CA ALA A 37 4.88 11.20 1.04
C ALA A 37 3.95 12.20 1.75
N ALA A 38 2.88 11.77 2.42
CA ALA A 38 1.94 12.70 3.06
C ALA A 38 2.58 13.40 4.27
N SER A 39 2.30 14.68 4.48
CA SER A 39 2.73 15.40 5.69
C SER A 39 2.02 14.91 6.95
N ASN A 40 0.77 14.45 6.85
CA ASN A 40 0.02 13.85 7.94
C ASN A 40 -0.24 12.35 7.68
N LYS A 41 0.37 11.48 8.51
CA LYS A 41 0.30 10.01 8.38
C LYS A 41 -0.97 9.37 8.94
N THR A 42 -1.89 10.15 9.52
CA THR A 42 -3.19 9.62 9.93
C THR A 42 -4.01 9.23 8.70
N VAL A 43 -4.91 8.25 8.82
CA VAL A 43 -5.82 7.84 7.73
C VAL A 43 -6.59 9.04 7.15
N ALA A 44 -7.04 9.94 8.04
CA ALA A 44 -7.73 11.16 7.65
C ALA A 44 -6.82 12.17 6.94
N GLY A 45 -5.55 12.27 7.32
CA GLY A 45 -4.54 13.09 6.65
C GLY A 45 -4.19 12.56 5.27
N ILE A 46 -3.83 11.27 5.19
CA ILE A 46 -3.53 10.56 3.94
C ILE A 46 -4.70 10.69 2.94
N SER A 47 -5.94 10.47 3.38
CA SER A 47 -7.11 10.58 2.51
C SER A 47 -7.37 12.00 1.99
N ARG A 48 -6.81 13.04 2.63
CA ARG A 48 -6.89 14.44 2.16
C ARG A 48 -5.73 14.82 1.25
N GLU A 49 -4.59 14.15 1.39
CA GLU A 49 -3.35 14.52 0.72
C GLU A 49 -3.05 13.66 -0.50
N VAL A 50 -3.48 12.40 -0.53
CA VAL A 50 -3.23 11.44 -1.63
C VAL A 50 -4.49 11.28 -2.46
N LEU A 51 -4.39 11.59 -3.76
CA LEU A 51 -5.48 11.57 -4.74
C LEU A 51 -6.77 12.19 -4.20
N PRO A 52 -6.78 13.47 -3.78
CA PRO A 52 -7.94 14.08 -3.16
C PRO A 52 -9.10 14.28 -4.15
N ALA A 53 -9.88 13.23 -4.30
CA ALA A 53 -11.22 13.17 -4.89
C ALA A 53 -12.07 12.05 -4.23
N GLY A 54 -11.50 11.29 -3.27
CA GLY A 54 -12.10 10.10 -2.67
C GLY A 54 -12.68 10.28 -1.27
N ASP A 55 -13.54 9.35 -0.88
CA ASP A 55 -14.18 9.29 0.44
C ASP A 55 -13.20 8.73 1.50
N LYS A 56 -12.86 9.55 2.51
CA LYS A 56 -12.01 9.15 3.66
C LYS A 56 -12.53 7.91 4.37
N ARG A 57 -13.86 7.71 4.39
CA ARG A 57 -14.49 6.56 5.01
C ARG A 57 -14.08 5.27 4.31
N ALA A 58 -13.85 5.29 3.00
CA ALA A 58 -13.45 4.12 2.24
C ALA A 58 -12.05 3.63 2.65
N LEU A 59 -11.08 4.52 2.85
CA LEU A 59 -9.74 4.12 3.29
C LEU A 59 -9.74 3.54 4.71
N ASN A 60 -10.50 4.15 5.63
CA ASN A 60 -10.62 3.59 6.98
C ASN A 60 -11.24 2.20 6.96
N LYS A 61 -12.33 2.02 6.21
CA LYS A 61 -12.98 0.72 6.04
C LYS A 61 -12.07 -0.32 5.41
N PHE A 62 -11.27 0.06 4.43
CA PHE A 62 -10.28 -0.84 3.85
C PHE A 62 -9.31 -1.39 4.91
N LEU A 63 -8.85 -0.55 5.84
CA LEU A 63 -7.90 -0.95 6.88
C LEU A 63 -8.53 -1.74 8.03
N THR A 64 -9.84 -1.60 8.29
CA THR A 64 -10.46 -2.14 9.52
C THR A 64 -11.64 -3.08 9.29
N GLU A 65 -12.29 -3.04 8.13
CA GLU A 65 -13.57 -3.74 7.87
C GLU A 65 -13.54 -4.62 6.62
N TYR A 66 -12.64 -4.38 5.66
CA TYR A 66 -12.61 -5.17 4.43
C TYR A 66 -11.98 -6.53 4.71
N ASP A 67 -12.57 -7.56 4.12
CA ASP A 67 -12.03 -8.92 4.15
C ASP A 67 -11.00 -9.06 3.02
N TRP A 68 -9.72 -8.93 3.37
CA TRP A 68 -8.60 -9.26 2.50
C TRP A 68 -7.72 -10.27 3.22
N ASP A 69 -7.17 -11.22 2.47
CA ASP A 69 -6.34 -12.27 3.04
C ASP A 69 -4.98 -11.68 3.43
N GLU A 70 -4.86 -11.28 4.70
CA GLU A 70 -3.64 -10.68 5.25
C GLU A 70 -2.42 -11.61 5.11
N GLN A 71 -2.63 -12.92 5.22
CA GLN A 71 -1.56 -13.90 5.14
C GLN A 71 -1.08 -14.04 3.70
N GLN A 72 -2.00 -14.14 2.74
CA GLN A 72 -1.67 -14.20 1.32
C GLN A 72 -1.01 -12.90 0.82
N PHE A 73 -1.54 -11.74 1.21
CA PHE A 73 -0.90 -10.45 0.89
C PHE A 73 0.51 -10.35 1.48
N ASN A 74 0.68 -10.80 2.73
CA ASN A 74 1.98 -10.83 3.36
C ASN A 74 2.93 -11.82 2.67
N HIS A 75 2.43 -12.95 2.18
CA HIS A 75 3.21 -13.91 1.42
C HIS A 75 3.70 -13.29 0.10
N GLU A 76 2.80 -12.71 -0.69
CA GLU A 76 3.12 -12.06 -1.98
C GLU A 76 4.15 -10.94 -1.81
N ARG A 77 4.00 -10.10 -0.77
CA ARG A 77 5.01 -9.06 -0.48
C ARG A 77 6.36 -9.65 -0.08
N LEU A 78 6.40 -10.75 0.67
CA LEU A 78 7.69 -11.39 1.00
C LEU A 78 8.34 -11.99 -0.24
N GLU A 79 7.57 -12.65 -1.12
CA GLU A 79 8.04 -13.18 -2.40
C GLU A 79 8.61 -12.08 -3.30
N GLU A 80 7.93 -10.94 -3.38
CA GLU A 80 8.44 -9.78 -4.10
C GLU A 80 9.78 -9.30 -3.53
N LEU A 81 9.89 -9.18 -2.21
CA LEU A 81 11.15 -8.79 -1.56
C LEU A 81 12.27 -9.80 -1.82
N GLN A 82 11.97 -11.08 -2.09
CA GLN A 82 12.98 -12.07 -2.47
C GLN A 82 13.55 -11.85 -3.89
N LYS A 83 12.88 -11.08 -4.75
CA LYS A 83 13.37 -10.76 -6.10
C LYS A 83 14.49 -9.72 -6.09
N HIS A 84 14.61 -8.93 -5.02
CA HIS A 84 15.60 -7.85 -4.90
C HIS A 84 16.76 -8.26 -4.00
N GLY A 85 17.99 -8.11 -4.48
CA GLY A 85 19.19 -8.58 -3.77
C GLY A 85 19.37 -7.98 -2.37
N GLU A 86 18.90 -6.76 -2.14
CA GLU A 86 18.99 -6.03 -0.87
C GLU A 86 18.05 -6.60 0.21
N THR A 87 16.95 -7.24 -0.19
CA THR A 87 15.91 -7.74 0.72
C THR A 87 15.73 -9.25 0.64
N ARG A 88 16.39 -9.90 -0.31
CA ARG A 88 16.46 -11.36 -0.42
C ARG A 88 17.18 -11.93 0.80
N TRP A 89 16.59 -12.96 1.39
CA TRP A 89 17.17 -13.64 2.54
C TRP A 89 18.58 -14.14 2.23
N SER A 90 19.52 -13.81 3.11
CA SER A 90 20.84 -14.42 3.08
C SER A 90 20.71 -15.90 3.43
N LYS A 91 21.42 -16.75 2.69
CA LYS A 91 21.58 -18.17 3.07
C LYS A 91 22.49 -18.33 4.29
N ASP A 92 23.22 -17.28 4.64
CA ASP A 92 24.27 -17.29 5.65
C ASP A 92 23.79 -16.75 7.00
N GLY A 93 22.46 -16.77 7.26
CA GLY A 93 21.78 -16.23 8.45
C GLY A 93 22.69 -15.90 9.65
N TYR A 94 23.07 -14.64 9.77
CA TYR A 94 23.72 -14.06 10.94
C TYR A 94 22.73 -13.22 11.73
#